data_AF-R9B171-F1
#
_entry.id   AF-R9B171-F1
#
_cell.length_a   1.000
_cell.length_b   1.000
_cell.length_c   1.000
_cell.angle_alpha   90.00
_cell.angle_beta   90.00
_cell.angle_gamma   90.00
#
_symmetry.space_group_name_H-M   'P 1'
#
loop_
_entity.id
_entity.type
_entity.pdbx_description
1 polymer ?
#
loop_
_entity_poly.entity_id
_entity_poly.type
_entity_poly.pdbx_seq_one_letter_code
_entity_poly.pdbx_strand_id
1 'polypeptide(L)'
;MTNKAPQKAKRPCLVNSCKDYATNQGYCDNHQDKIKKKDRERGTAHQRGYDAKWTKARDAFLDQHPLCVECSKKDYINPATVVDHIIPHKGDKVLFWDETNWQPLCETHHNIKTATEDRGSWSPVAKQVKANLDSKNEFKVSDRLLVATEYAQESLMCDDKTVFTVIEVHDKTVFVQDDEGNGGRLHHSHFKAVPV
;
A
#
# COMPACT_ATOMS: atom_id res chain seq x y z
N MET A 1 33.07 -9.16 49.66
CA MET A 1 32.22 -8.30 48.81
C MET A 1 31.84 -9.12 47.58
N THR A 2 30.57 -9.48 47.42
CA THR A 2 30.14 -10.31 46.28
C THR A 2 30.22 -9.48 45.00
N ASN A 3 31.19 -9.79 44.14
CA ASN A 3 31.32 -9.19 42.80
C ASN A 3 30.13 -9.59 41.94
N LYS A 4 29.07 -8.77 41.96
CA LYS A 4 27.92 -8.94 41.07
C LYS A 4 28.25 -8.25 39.75
N ALA A 5 28.16 -8.99 38.65
CA ALA A 5 28.33 -8.44 37.31
C ALA A 5 27.36 -7.25 37.09
N PRO A 6 27.78 -6.22 36.32
CA PRO A 6 26.94 -5.07 36.04
C PRO A 6 25.65 -5.51 35.34
N GLN A 7 24.52 -4.98 35.79
CA GLN A 7 23.22 -5.27 35.20
C GLN A 7 23.10 -4.56 33.85
N LYS A 8 22.47 -5.24 32.87
CA LYS A 8 22.18 -4.65 31.56
C LYS A 8 21.32 -3.39 31.72
N ALA A 9 21.65 -2.34 30.98
CA ALA A 9 20.86 -1.12 30.96
C ALA A 9 19.40 -1.41 30.54
N LYS A 10 18.45 -0.73 31.20
CA LYS A 10 17.03 -0.87 30.87
C LYS A 10 16.78 -0.30 29.48
N ARG A 11 15.99 -1.02 28.67
CA ARG A 11 15.60 -0.59 27.32
C ARG A 11 14.41 0.38 27.44
N PRO A 12 14.31 1.43 26.61
CA PRO A 12 13.12 2.27 26.57
C PRO A 12 11.90 1.47 26.08
N CYS A 13 10.70 1.91 26.45
CA CYS A 13 9.45 1.36 25.92
C CYS A 13 9.31 1.64 24.42
N LEU A 14 8.79 0.65 23.67
CA LEU A 14 8.55 0.73 22.22
C LEU A 14 7.32 1.56 21.82
N VAL A 15 6.45 1.95 22.77
CA VAL A 15 5.31 2.84 22.45
C VAL A 15 5.85 4.23 22.19
N ASN A 16 5.49 4.78 21.02
CA ASN A 16 5.91 6.12 20.63
C ASN A 16 5.51 7.14 21.72
N SER A 17 6.45 8.03 22.08
CA SER A 17 6.29 9.05 23.13
C SER A 17 6.22 8.54 24.59
N CYS A 18 6.35 7.23 24.86
CA CYS A 18 6.46 6.71 26.21
C CYS A 18 7.88 6.92 26.77
N LYS A 19 8.00 7.54 27.95
CA LYS A 19 9.28 7.81 28.62
C LYS A 19 9.74 6.71 29.59
N ASP A 20 8.88 5.72 29.82
CA ASP A 20 9.17 4.61 30.73
C ASP A 20 10.09 3.57 30.10
N TYR A 21 10.66 2.72 30.96
CA TYR A 21 11.51 1.60 30.55
C TYR A 21 10.71 0.31 30.38
N ALA A 22 11.10 -0.49 29.39
CA ALA A 22 10.53 -1.79 29.14
C ALA A 22 10.83 -2.77 30.30
N THR A 23 9.79 -3.43 30.78
CA THR A 23 9.87 -4.49 31.79
C THR A 23 9.86 -5.86 31.13
N ASN A 24 9.08 -6.04 30.06
CA ASN A 24 8.99 -7.28 29.31
C ASN A 24 8.68 -7.03 27.82
N GLN A 25 9.19 -7.86 26.92
CA GLN A 25 8.91 -7.82 25.46
C GLN A 25 9.02 -6.42 24.81
N GLY A 26 9.83 -5.52 25.39
CA GLY A 26 10.01 -4.15 24.89
C GLY A 26 8.94 -3.13 25.29
N TYR A 27 8.01 -3.47 26.18
CA TYR A 27 6.97 -2.56 26.68
C TYR A 27 7.07 -2.36 28.21
N CYS A 28 6.69 -1.18 28.72
CA CYS A 28 6.56 -0.94 30.16
C CYS A 28 5.25 -1.55 30.71
N ASP A 29 5.13 -1.69 32.03
CA ASP A 29 3.96 -2.33 32.67
C ASP A 29 2.63 -1.67 32.27
N ASN A 30 2.60 -0.35 32.14
CA ASN A 30 1.42 0.41 31.71
C ASN A 30 0.94 0.07 30.28
N HIS A 31 1.82 -0.48 29.44
CA HIS A 31 1.53 -0.83 28.05
C HIS A 31 1.40 -2.34 27.80
N GLN A 32 1.76 -3.18 28.77
CA GLN A 32 1.69 -4.65 28.65
C GLN A 32 0.27 -5.13 28.33
N ASP A 33 -0.74 -4.60 29.02
CA ASP A 33 -2.10 -5.12 28.92
C ASP A 33 -2.73 -4.90 27.54
N LYS A 34 -2.43 -3.76 26.91
CA LYS A 34 -2.88 -3.46 25.54
C LYS A 34 -2.27 -4.43 24.53
N ILE A 35 -0.98 -4.75 24.67
CA ILE A 35 -0.29 -5.69 23.78
C ILE A 35 -0.79 -7.11 24.00
N LYS A 36 -0.92 -7.56 25.25
CA LYS A 36 -1.49 -8.86 25.60
C LYS A 36 -2.91 -9.04 25.07
N LYS A 37 -3.73 -8.00 25.16
CA LYS A 37 -5.09 -8.00 24.59
C LYS A 37 -5.04 -8.18 23.07
N LYS A 38 -4.21 -7.39 22.38
CA LYS A 38 -4.02 -7.49 20.92
C LYS A 38 -3.53 -8.87 20.49
N ASP A 39 -2.55 -9.43 21.20
CA ASP A 39 -2.02 -10.77 20.91
C ASP A 39 -3.07 -11.87 21.14
N ARG A 40 -3.90 -11.73 22.19
CA ARG A 40 -5.04 -12.61 22.43
C ARG A 40 -6.07 -12.52 21.31
N GLU A 41 -6.40 -11.32 20.85
CA GLU A 41 -7.33 -11.08 19.75
C GLU A 41 -6.80 -11.61 18.41
N ARG A 42 -5.49 -11.53 18.17
CA ARG A 42 -4.83 -12.10 17.00
C ARG A 42 -4.94 -13.63 16.95
N GLY A 43 -4.99 -14.29 18.11
CA GLY A 43 -5.02 -15.74 18.24
C GLY A 43 -3.68 -16.42 17.93
N THR A 44 -3.65 -17.73 18.12
CA THR A 44 -2.45 -18.55 17.89
C THR A 44 -2.15 -18.73 16.40
N ALA A 45 -0.90 -19.06 16.06
CA ALA A 45 -0.53 -19.37 14.67
C ALA A 45 -1.42 -20.47 14.06
N HIS A 46 -1.73 -21.51 14.83
CA HIS A 46 -2.63 -22.58 14.43
C HIS A 46 -4.05 -22.06 14.13
N GLN A 47 -4.62 -21.22 15.01
CA GLN A 47 -5.94 -20.60 14.76
C GLN A 47 -5.95 -19.76 13.48
N ARG A 48 -4.83 -19.09 13.19
CA ARG A 48 -4.66 -18.31 11.96
C ARG A 48 -4.50 -19.17 10.69
N GLY A 49 -4.26 -20.47 10.82
CA GLY A 49 -4.18 -21.43 9.70
C GLY A 49 -2.79 -22.00 9.46
N TYR A 50 -1.80 -21.58 10.26
CA TYR A 50 -0.42 -22.08 10.20
C TYR A 50 -0.32 -23.35 11.05
N ASP A 51 -0.99 -24.41 10.61
CA ASP A 51 -1.03 -25.73 11.23
C ASP A 51 -0.12 -26.74 10.49
N ALA A 52 -0.17 -28.02 10.87
CA ALA A 52 0.62 -29.06 10.21
C ALA A 52 0.23 -29.27 8.73
N LYS A 53 -1.02 -28.99 8.36
CA LYS A 53 -1.48 -29.05 6.96
C LYS A 53 -0.79 -27.96 6.16
N TRP A 54 -0.68 -26.75 6.71
CA TRP A 54 0.06 -25.66 6.10
C TRP A 54 1.53 -26.02 5.93
N THR A 55 2.19 -26.58 6.96
CA THR A 55 3.59 -27.01 6.86
C THR A 55 3.81 -27.97 5.68
N LYS A 56 2.95 -28.99 5.53
CA LYS A 56 3.04 -29.95 4.42
C LYS A 56 2.84 -29.29 3.06
N ALA A 57 1.86 -28.39 2.93
CA ALA A 57 1.57 -27.70 1.68
C ALA A 57 2.70 -26.72 1.31
N ARG A 58 3.23 -26.00 2.30
CA ARG A 58 4.40 -25.12 2.15
C ARG A 58 5.59 -25.88 1.60
N ASP A 59 5.94 -27.03 2.18
CA ASP A 59 7.12 -27.78 1.77
C ASP A 59 6.96 -28.28 0.32
N ALA A 60 5.80 -28.84 -0.03
CA ALA A 60 5.50 -29.26 -1.40
C ALA A 60 5.52 -28.10 -2.42
N PHE A 61 5.10 -26.91 -2.01
CA PHE A 61 5.16 -25.72 -2.86
C PHE A 61 6.60 -25.24 -3.07
N LEU A 62 7.43 -25.23 -2.02
CA LEU A 62 8.85 -24.84 -2.13
C LEU A 62 9.67 -25.84 -2.96
N ASP A 63 9.32 -27.14 -2.92
CA ASP A 63 9.96 -28.14 -3.78
C ASP A 63 9.67 -27.89 -5.27
N GLN A 64 8.46 -27.44 -5.60
CA GLN A 64 8.05 -27.09 -6.98
C GLN A 64 8.56 -25.71 -7.40
N HIS A 65 8.74 -24.80 -6.43
CA HIS A 65 9.14 -23.42 -6.63
C HIS A 65 10.40 -23.09 -5.81
N PRO A 66 11.56 -23.67 -6.16
CA PRO A 66 12.76 -23.60 -5.31
C PRO A 66 13.45 -22.23 -5.30
N LEU A 67 13.08 -21.32 -6.21
CA LEU A 67 13.72 -20.01 -6.37
C LEU A 67 12.80 -18.87 -5.93
N CYS A 68 13.40 -17.85 -5.33
CA CYS A 68 12.72 -16.63 -4.94
C CYS A 68 12.25 -15.85 -6.17
N VAL A 69 10.94 -15.62 -6.30
CA VAL A 69 10.34 -14.98 -7.47
C VAL A 69 10.86 -13.55 -7.69
N GLU A 70 11.12 -12.80 -6.60
CA GLU A 70 11.67 -11.44 -6.67
C GLU A 70 13.16 -11.40 -7.05
N CYS A 71 13.92 -12.43 -6.69
CA CYS A 71 15.30 -12.59 -7.15
C CYS A 71 15.33 -12.95 -8.64
N SER A 72 14.47 -13.87 -9.07
CA SER A 72 14.40 -14.30 -10.48
C SER A 72 14.01 -13.16 -11.42
N LYS A 73 13.13 -12.24 -11.00
CA LYS A 73 12.80 -11.01 -11.77
C LYS A 73 14.01 -10.10 -12.04
N LYS A 74 15.08 -10.24 -11.26
CA LYS A 74 16.32 -9.46 -11.33
C LYS A 74 17.49 -10.32 -11.82
N ASP A 75 17.21 -11.47 -12.43
CA ASP A 75 18.19 -12.45 -12.91
C ASP A 75 19.15 -12.99 -11.82
N TYR A 76 18.73 -12.94 -10.55
CA TYR A 76 19.46 -13.56 -9.44
C TYR A 76 18.92 -14.95 -9.13
N ILE A 77 19.83 -15.90 -8.89
CA ILE A 77 19.51 -17.25 -8.43
C ILE A 77 19.66 -17.27 -6.91
N ASN A 78 18.53 -17.28 -6.20
CA ASN A 78 18.51 -17.36 -4.75
C ASN A 78 17.39 -18.31 -4.30
N PRO A 79 17.64 -19.28 -3.40
CA PRO A 79 16.61 -20.19 -2.94
C PRO A 79 15.46 -19.46 -2.25
N ALA A 80 14.24 -19.93 -2.52
CA ALA A 80 13.09 -19.58 -1.70
C ALA A 80 13.12 -20.40 -0.41
N THR A 81 12.93 -19.74 0.72
CA THR A 81 12.91 -20.37 2.05
C THR A 81 11.56 -20.21 2.74
N VAL A 82 10.72 -19.31 2.23
CA VAL A 82 9.40 -19.01 2.79
C VAL A 82 8.37 -18.92 1.67
N VAL A 83 7.14 -19.33 2.00
CA VAL A 83 5.96 -19.11 1.17
C VAL A 83 5.20 -17.95 1.79
N ASP A 84 4.98 -16.92 1.01
CA ASP A 84 4.30 -15.71 1.42
C ASP A 84 3.00 -15.54 0.64
N HIS A 85 2.00 -14.91 1.26
CA HIS A 85 0.74 -14.56 0.58
C HIS A 85 0.91 -13.22 -0.14
N ILE A 86 0.72 -13.20 -1.47
CA ILE A 86 0.78 -12.00 -2.32
C ILE A 86 -0.20 -10.95 -1.79
N ILE A 87 -1.45 -11.36 -1.54
CA ILE A 87 -2.48 -10.58 -0.86
C ILE A 87 -2.59 -11.10 0.59
N PRO A 88 -2.37 -10.26 1.61
CA PRO A 88 -2.50 -10.66 2.99
C PRO A 88 -3.92 -11.17 3.30
N HIS A 89 -4.02 -12.41 3.75
CA HIS A 89 -5.30 -13.08 3.94
C HIS A 89 -6.17 -12.47 5.07
N LYS A 90 -5.58 -11.74 6.03
CA LYS A 90 -6.28 -11.04 7.15
C LYS A 90 -7.34 -11.86 7.89
N GLY A 91 -7.20 -13.19 7.90
CA GLY A 91 -8.15 -14.13 8.53
C GLY A 91 -9.08 -14.86 7.57
N ASP A 92 -9.16 -14.44 6.31
CA ASP A 92 -9.86 -15.17 5.25
C ASP A 92 -9.16 -16.51 4.98
N LYS A 93 -9.89 -17.61 5.13
CA LYS A 93 -9.38 -18.97 4.94
C LYS A 93 -9.37 -19.40 3.48
N VAL A 94 -10.26 -18.87 2.65
CA VAL A 94 -10.29 -19.18 1.21
C VAL A 94 -9.05 -18.57 0.56
N LEU A 95 -8.80 -17.28 0.83
CA LEU A 95 -7.63 -16.57 0.33
C LEU A 95 -6.30 -17.11 0.90
N PHE A 96 -6.33 -17.69 2.10
CA PHE A 96 -5.16 -18.35 2.71
C PHE A 96 -4.75 -19.61 1.94
N TRP A 97 -5.73 -20.41 1.50
CA TRP A 97 -5.52 -21.69 0.82
C TRP A 97 -5.50 -21.58 -0.71
N ASP A 98 -5.67 -20.38 -1.26
CA ASP A 98 -5.51 -20.12 -2.68
C ASP A 98 -4.02 -20.15 -3.06
N GLU A 99 -3.58 -21.21 -3.70
CA GLU A 99 -2.20 -21.38 -4.17
C GLU A 99 -1.78 -20.30 -5.17
N THR A 100 -2.74 -19.71 -5.91
CA THR A 100 -2.44 -18.60 -6.83
C THR A 100 -2.09 -17.31 -6.09
N ASN A 101 -2.45 -17.24 -4.81
CA ASN A 101 -2.08 -16.17 -3.89
C ASN A 101 -0.74 -16.45 -3.17
N TRP A 102 -0.08 -17.58 -3.43
CA TRP A 102 1.21 -17.92 -2.82
C TRP A 102 2.37 -17.46 -3.70
N GLN A 103 3.47 -17.03 -3.07
CA GLN A 103 4.71 -16.73 -3.76
C GLN A 103 5.94 -17.28 -3.01
N PRO A 104 6.92 -17.84 -3.74
CA PRO A 104 8.17 -18.32 -3.16
C PRO A 104 9.12 -17.13 -2.95
N LEU A 105 9.52 -16.86 -1.72
CA LEU A 105 10.44 -15.76 -1.39
C LEU A 105 11.66 -16.26 -0.59
N CYS A 106 12.78 -15.56 -0.75
CA CYS A 106 13.86 -15.63 0.21
C CYS A 106 13.52 -14.77 1.44
N GLU A 107 14.18 -15.06 2.56
CA GLU A 107 13.96 -14.33 3.81
C GLU A 107 14.12 -12.81 3.66
N THR A 108 15.10 -12.35 2.87
CA THR A 108 15.32 -10.92 2.63
C THR A 108 14.12 -10.25 1.96
N HIS A 109 13.60 -10.82 0.86
CA HIS A 109 12.46 -10.22 0.16
C HIS A 109 11.16 -10.34 0.95
N HIS A 110 10.97 -11.43 1.70
CA HIS A 110 9.85 -11.57 2.62
C HIS A 110 9.87 -10.49 3.72
N ASN A 111 11.04 -10.24 4.32
CA ASN A 111 11.19 -9.21 5.35
C ASN A 111 10.98 -7.80 4.78
N ILE A 112 11.43 -7.54 3.54
CA ILE A 112 11.15 -6.28 2.83
C ILE A 112 9.65 -6.12 2.62
N LYS A 113 8.95 -7.14 2.12
CA LYS A 113 7.50 -7.08 1.92
C LYS A 113 6.77 -6.82 3.23
N THR A 114 7.06 -7.59 4.27
CA THR A 114 6.47 -7.42 5.61
C THR A 114 6.71 -5.99 6.11
N ALA A 115 7.94 -5.49 5.98
CA ALA A 115 8.27 -4.13 6.40
C ALA A 115 7.54 -3.06 5.59
N THR A 116 7.26 -3.27 4.30
CA THR A 116 6.51 -2.32 3.47
C THR A 116 5.01 -2.38 3.78
N GLU A 117 4.45 -3.57 3.95
CA GLU A 117 3.02 -3.79 4.22
C GLU A 117 2.62 -3.35 5.65
N ASP A 118 3.43 -3.70 6.66
CA ASP A 118 3.15 -3.37 8.07
C ASP A 118 3.35 -1.88 8.41
N ARG A 119 4.08 -1.13 7.58
CA ARG A 119 4.30 0.32 7.75
C ARG A 119 3.11 1.18 7.30
N GLY A 120 1.96 0.57 6.97
CA GLY A 120 0.72 1.29 6.65
C GLY A 120 0.55 1.65 5.18
N SER A 121 1.29 1.01 4.27
CA SER A 121 1.13 1.20 2.82
C SER A 121 0.83 -0.14 2.13
N TRP A 122 -0.26 -0.78 2.55
CA TRP A 122 -0.98 -1.66 1.63
C TRP A 122 -2.00 -0.80 0.89
N SER A 123 -1.53 -0.07 -0.13
CA SER A 123 -2.41 0.26 -1.24
C SER A 123 -2.36 -0.95 -2.15
N PRO A 124 -3.49 -1.53 -2.61
CA PRO A 124 -3.41 -2.38 -3.79
C PRO A 124 -2.64 -1.58 -4.82
N VAL A 125 -1.62 -2.17 -5.44
CA VAL A 125 -1.07 -1.59 -6.66
C VAL A 125 -2.23 -1.66 -7.64
N ALA A 126 -3.08 -0.64 -7.64
CA ALA A 126 -3.95 -0.34 -8.74
C ALA A 126 -2.99 -0.38 -9.91
N LYS A 127 -3.19 -1.37 -10.79
CA LYS A 127 -2.41 -1.54 -12.02
C LYS A 127 -2.24 -0.12 -12.53
N GLN A 128 -1.01 0.40 -12.61
CA GLN A 128 -0.82 1.73 -13.14
C GLN A 128 -1.44 1.68 -14.52
N VAL A 129 -2.66 2.22 -14.65
CA VAL A 129 -3.30 2.38 -15.93
C VAL A 129 -2.40 3.42 -16.55
N LYS A 130 -1.45 2.99 -17.38
CA LYS A 130 -0.57 3.90 -18.09
C LYS A 130 -1.47 4.99 -18.63
N ALA A 131 -1.17 6.25 -18.30
CA ALA A 131 -1.85 7.37 -18.91
C ALA A 131 -1.95 7.08 -20.41
N ASN A 132 -3.14 7.15 -20.98
CA ASN A 132 -3.32 6.85 -22.40
C ASN A 132 -2.43 7.83 -23.19
N LEU A 133 -1.26 7.35 -23.64
CA LEU A 133 -0.27 8.17 -24.33
C LEU A 133 -0.82 8.69 -25.67
N ASP A 134 -1.85 8.04 -26.20
CA ASP A 134 -2.53 8.41 -27.44
C ASP A 134 -3.73 9.33 -27.23
N SER A 135 -4.03 9.73 -25.99
CA SER A 135 -5.09 10.72 -25.72
C SER A 135 -4.73 12.05 -26.37
N LYS A 136 -5.51 12.44 -27.38
CA LYS A 136 -5.39 13.72 -28.08
C LYS A 136 -6.37 14.72 -27.48
N ASN A 137 -5.93 15.95 -27.31
CA ASN A 137 -6.78 17.06 -26.91
C ASN A 137 -7.51 17.61 -28.13
N GLU A 138 -8.84 17.67 -28.06
CA GLU A 138 -9.70 18.17 -29.15
C GLU A 138 -10.14 19.63 -28.93
N PHE A 139 -9.86 20.20 -27.76
CA PHE A 139 -10.30 21.54 -27.39
C PHE A 139 -9.38 22.64 -27.94
N LYS A 140 -10.00 23.75 -28.32
CA LYS A 140 -9.34 24.96 -28.83
C LYS A 140 -9.55 26.12 -27.87
N VAL A 141 -8.70 27.12 -28.01
CA VAL A 141 -8.88 28.40 -27.31
C VAL A 141 -10.27 28.96 -27.66
N SER A 142 -10.96 29.46 -26.63
CA SER A 142 -12.34 29.95 -26.66
C SER A 142 -13.45 28.90 -26.63
N ASP A 143 -13.13 27.59 -26.58
CA ASP A 143 -14.15 26.56 -26.34
C ASP A 143 -14.75 26.67 -24.93
N ARG A 144 -16.03 26.31 -24.79
CA ARG A 144 -16.74 26.29 -23.51
C ARG A 144 -16.85 24.87 -22.98
N LEU A 145 -16.38 24.65 -21.77
CA LEU A 145 -16.22 23.33 -21.17
C LEU A 145 -16.94 23.21 -19.83
N LEU A 146 -17.43 22.02 -19.53
CA LEU A 146 -17.87 21.58 -18.21
C LEU A 146 -16.85 20.63 -17.61
N VAL A 147 -16.79 20.60 -16.29
CA VAL A 147 -15.97 19.65 -15.56
C VAL A 147 -16.63 18.27 -15.55
N ALA A 148 -15.85 17.25 -15.91
CA ALA A 148 -16.33 15.88 -16.08
C ALA A 148 -16.02 14.95 -14.91
N THR A 149 -15.14 15.35 -14.00
CA THR A 149 -14.61 14.50 -12.92
C THR A 149 -14.58 15.24 -11.59
N GLU A 150 -14.85 14.54 -10.48
CA GLU A 150 -14.79 15.07 -9.11
C GLU A 150 -13.42 15.71 -8.79
N TYR A 151 -12.32 15.10 -9.23
CA TYR A 151 -10.97 15.67 -9.05
C TYR A 151 -10.83 17.10 -9.58
N ALA A 152 -11.44 17.38 -10.73
CA ALA A 152 -11.36 18.68 -11.35
C ALA A 152 -12.33 19.69 -10.70
N GLN A 153 -13.45 19.23 -10.13
CA GLN A 153 -14.34 20.06 -9.32
C GLN A 153 -13.62 20.50 -8.05
N GLU A 154 -12.93 19.58 -7.37
CA GLU A 154 -12.11 19.89 -6.19
C GLU A 154 -10.94 20.82 -6.53
N SER A 155 -10.24 20.55 -7.64
CA SER A 155 -9.06 21.32 -8.05
C SER A 155 -9.39 22.74 -8.49
N LEU A 156 -10.54 22.95 -9.12
CA LEU A 156 -11.02 24.26 -9.57
C LEU A 156 -12.00 24.90 -8.58
N MET A 157 -12.32 24.23 -7.47
CA MET A 157 -13.29 24.67 -6.45
C MET A 157 -14.64 25.07 -7.06
N CYS A 158 -15.16 24.25 -7.98
CA CYS A 158 -16.35 24.56 -8.77
C CYS A 158 -17.42 23.47 -8.70
N ASP A 159 -18.64 23.81 -9.17
CA ASP A 159 -19.74 22.86 -9.31
C ASP A 159 -19.67 22.15 -10.68
N ASP A 160 -20.44 21.06 -10.85
CA ASP A 160 -20.56 20.29 -12.09
C ASP A 160 -21.21 21.07 -13.24
N LYS A 161 -21.88 22.17 -12.93
CA LYS A 161 -22.53 23.11 -13.87
C LYS A 161 -21.68 24.34 -14.19
N THR A 162 -20.55 24.54 -13.52
CA THR A 162 -19.69 25.70 -13.79
C THR A 162 -19.10 25.58 -15.19
N VAL A 163 -19.34 26.61 -16.02
CA VAL A 163 -18.85 26.65 -17.39
C VAL A 163 -17.55 27.44 -17.44
N PHE A 164 -16.50 26.81 -17.93
CA PHE A 164 -15.21 27.47 -18.14
C PHE A 164 -14.97 27.73 -19.63
N THR A 165 -14.19 28.77 -19.91
CA THR A 165 -13.68 29.09 -21.25
C THR A 165 -12.21 28.71 -21.34
N VAL A 166 -11.81 28.02 -22.41
CA VAL A 166 -10.40 27.69 -22.65
C VAL A 166 -9.63 28.96 -23.01
N ILE A 167 -8.64 29.31 -22.21
CA ILE A 167 -7.76 30.47 -22.45
C ILE A 167 -6.46 30.08 -23.16
N GLU A 168 -5.95 28.88 -22.91
CA GLU A 168 -4.69 28.40 -23.47
C GLU A 168 -4.67 26.87 -23.56
N VAL A 169 -3.94 26.33 -24.53
CA VAL A 169 -3.79 24.88 -24.76
C VAL A 169 -2.33 24.50 -24.93
N HIS A 170 -1.82 23.63 -24.05
CA HIS A 170 -0.46 23.07 -24.11
C HIS A 170 -0.53 21.56 -24.26
N ASP A 171 -0.35 21.07 -25.49
CA ASP A 171 -0.41 19.65 -25.83
C ASP A 171 -1.69 18.99 -25.29
N LYS A 172 -1.61 18.28 -24.16
CA LYS A 172 -2.74 17.58 -23.52
C LYS A 172 -3.40 18.35 -22.38
N THR A 173 -2.88 19.51 -22.04
CA THR A 173 -3.34 20.33 -20.91
C THR A 173 -4.10 21.53 -21.45
N VAL A 174 -5.26 21.81 -20.87
CA VAL A 174 -6.04 23.01 -21.14
C VAL A 174 -6.01 23.90 -19.91
N PHE A 175 -5.87 25.20 -20.17
CA PHE A 175 -6.05 26.24 -19.17
C PHE A 175 -7.44 26.81 -19.37
N VAL A 176 -8.22 26.80 -18.30
CA VAL A 176 -9.63 27.18 -18.35
C VAL A 176 -9.90 28.23 -17.29
N GLN A 177 -10.82 29.15 -17.59
CA GLN A 177 -11.18 30.25 -16.71
C GLN A 177 -12.71 30.48 -16.77
N ASP A 178 -13.33 30.67 -15.61
CA ASP A 178 -14.74 31.04 -15.50
C ASP A 178 -14.94 32.55 -15.72
N ASP A 179 -16.18 33.01 -15.61
CA ASP A 179 -16.57 34.41 -15.74
C ASP A 179 -16.12 35.30 -14.58
N GLU A 180 -15.84 34.71 -13.41
CA GLU A 180 -15.29 35.38 -12.23
C GLU A 180 -13.76 35.49 -12.27
N GLY A 181 -13.12 34.85 -13.25
CA GLY A 181 -11.68 34.84 -13.43
C GLY A 181 -10.96 33.73 -12.66
N ASN A 182 -11.69 32.82 -12.00
CA ASN A 182 -11.12 31.65 -11.36
C ASN A 182 -10.90 30.55 -12.40
N GLY A 183 -9.81 29.80 -12.24
CA GLY A 183 -9.41 28.87 -13.26
C GLY A 183 -8.16 28.09 -12.90
N GLY A 184 -7.80 27.18 -13.78
CA GLY A 184 -6.67 26.31 -13.56
C GLY A 184 -6.26 25.55 -14.80
N ARG A 185 -5.14 24.83 -14.66
CA ARG A 185 -4.58 24.00 -15.72
C ARG A 185 -4.79 22.54 -15.38
N LEU A 186 -5.56 21.84 -16.22
CA LEU A 186 -5.83 20.41 -16.05
C LEU A 186 -5.74 19.68 -17.39
N HIS A 187 -5.55 18.37 -17.33
CA HIS A 187 -5.53 17.52 -18.52
C HIS A 187 -6.91 17.51 -19.20
N HIS A 188 -6.94 17.50 -20.54
CA HIS A 188 -8.17 17.60 -21.35
C HIS A 188 -9.25 16.58 -20.95
N SER A 189 -8.85 15.39 -20.51
CA SER A 189 -9.76 14.32 -20.06
C SER A 189 -10.68 14.68 -18.89
N HIS A 190 -10.39 15.76 -18.17
CA HIS A 190 -11.22 16.24 -17.06
C HIS A 190 -12.37 17.12 -17.51
N PHE A 191 -12.50 17.40 -18.81
CA PHE A 191 -13.48 18.31 -19.35
C PHE A 191 -14.35 17.67 -20.41
N LYS A 192 -15.57 18.19 -20.57
CA LYS A 192 -16.49 17.88 -21.66
C LYS A 192 -16.89 19.18 -22.35
N ALA A 193 -17.00 19.15 -23.67
CA ALA A 193 -17.55 20.28 -24.41
C ALA A 193 -19.00 20.54 -23.97
N VAL A 194 -19.36 21.81 -23.79
CA VAL A 194 -20.76 22.20 -23.68
C VAL A 194 -21.39 22.03 -25.06
N PRO A 195 -22.41 21.17 -25.22
CA PRO A 195 -23.14 21.09 -26.48
C PRO A 195 -23.85 22.43 -26.73
N VAL A 196 -23.74 22.93 -27.96
CA VAL A 196 -24.41 24.14 -28.44
C VAL A 196 -25.92 23.93 -28.51
#